data_AF-A0A1X7VNQ9-F1
#
_entry.id   AF-A0A1X7VNQ9-F1
#
_cell.length_a   1.000
_cell.length_b   1.000
_cell.length_c   1.000
_cell.angle_alpha   90.00
_cell.angle_beta   90.00
_cell.angle_gamma   90.00
#
_symmetry.space_group_name_H-M   'P 1'
#
loop_
_entity.id
_entity.type
_entity.pdbx_description
1 polymer ?
#
loop_
_entity_poly.entity_id
_entity_poly.type
_entity_poly.pdbx_seq_one_letter_code
_entity_poly.pdbx_strand_id
1 'polypeptide(L)'
;MLESFGYTLKHVESRPSSSAKERLEYLITLDYIDAVTTIETLRQLIGKGYTITWTNQNFSERIVWFPRDINEVASCSKALYKYGSELSKDHPGHGDLEYIERRKVFAEIAMNYKVGDDIPNVEYTKQELETWKYIYTHQKKYYPTNACMEQNEGIKLLEEHAGYCAGAIPQLDAVSKYLKGRTGYQLCPVVGWIHSRDFLALLAFRIFPCTQYIRHHSRPQYTPEPDICHELLGHVPLFCNPDFADFSQDLGLASLGASDEWITKLSTLYWFTVEFGLVWENGKPKAYGAGLLSSCEEIEHCVSEKAERKPLICSEAVLATYPETGLQPYYFIAQSIQEVKNKMTEFSRSISKPFSISFDKESWSVQISTQ
;
A
#
# COMPACT_ATOMS: atom_id res chain seq x y z
N MET A 1 -13.73 -7.51 9.29
CA MET A 1 -14.67 -7.72 10.43
C MET A 1 -15.94 -8.45 9.99
N LEU A 2 -16.70 -8.00 9.00
CA LEU A 2 -18.00 -8.65 8.68
C LEU A 2 -17.88 -10.09 8.17
N GLU A 3 -16.82 -10.41 7.43
CA GLU A 3 -16.56 -11.77 6.95
C GLU A 3 -16.38 -12.78 8.09
N SER A 4 -15.82 -12.37 9.23
CA SER A 4 -15.71 -13.26 10.41
C SER A 4 -17.05 -13.55 11.07
N PHE A 5 -18.11 -12.81 10.72
CA PHE A 5 -19.49 -13.06 11.14
C PHE A 5 -20.31 -13.77 10.06
N GLY A 6 -19.66 -14.28 8.99
CA GLY A 6 -20.30 -15.07 7.95
C GLY A 6 -20.98 -14.25 6.84
N TYR A 7 -20.74 -12.94 6.78
CA TYR A 7 -21.22 -12.10 5.68
C TYR A 7 -20.26 -12.13 4.50
N THR A 8 -20.79 -12.35 3.30
CA THR A 8 -20.02 -12.22 2.05
C THR A 8 -20.08 -10.78 1.57
N LEU A 9 -18.98 -10.03 1.70
CA LEU A 9 -18.87 -8.71 1.09
C LEU A 9 -18.79 -8.81 -0.43
N LYS A 10 -19.49 -7.90 -1.10
CA LYS A 10 -19.45 -7.72 -2.56
C LYS A 10 -18.73 -6.45 -2.98
N HIS A 11 -18.92 -5.37 -2.23
CA HIS A 11 -18.38 -4.06 -2.55
C HIS A 11 -18.10 -3.25 -1.29
N VAL A 12 -16.99 -2.50 -1.31
CA VAL A 12 -16.68 -1.46 -0.33
C VAL A 12 -16.12 -0.26 -1.09
N GLU A 13 -16.74 0.90 -0.92
CA GLU A 13 -16.17 2.21 -1.27
C GLU A 13 -16.25 3.12 -0.04
N SER A 14 -15.20 3.91 0.17
CA SER A 14 -15.21 5.04 1.10
C SER A 14 -15.33 6.33 0.29
N ARG A 15 -16.08 7.33 0.77
CA ARG A 15 -16.24 8.62 0.07
C ARG A 15 -16.56 9.77 1.03
N PRO A 16 -16.15 11.02 0.73
CA PRO A 16 -16.61 12.18 1.50
C PRO A 16 -18.14 12.28 1.53
N SER A 17 -18.71 12.66 2.67
CA SER A 17 -20.17 12.82 2.77
C SER A 17 -20.64 14.02 1.98
N SER A 18 -21.71 13.82 1.19
CA SER A 18 -22.39 14.89 0.46
C SER A 18 -23.06 15.92 1.37
N SER A 19 -23.36 15.54 2.62
CA SER A 19 -24.10 16.36 3.59
C SER A 19 -23.21 17.10 4.59
N ALA A 20 -21.97 16.64 4.81
CA ALA A 20 -21.04 17.21 5.78
C ALA A 20 -19.58 16.92 5.40
N LYS A 21 -18.82 17.97 5.07
CA LYS A 21 -17.45 17.89 4.52
C LYS A 21 -16.43 17.13 5.40
N GLU A 22 -16.67 17.02 6.69
CA GLU A 22 -15.76 16.32 7.63
C GLU A 22 -16.19 14.88 7.95
N ARG A 23 -17.24 14.37 7.30
CA ARG A 23 -17.73 13.00 7.51
C ARG A 23 -17.34 12.10 6.35
N LEU A 24 -16.94 10.88 6.68
CA LEU A 24 -16.68 9.80 5.74
C LEU A 24 -17.93 8.90 5.66
N GLU A 25 -18.40 8.63 4.44
CA GLU A 25 -19.42 7.63 4.15
C GLU A 25 -18.74 6.35 3.65
N TYR A 26 -19.25 5.21 4.09
CA TYR A 26 -18.90 3.90 3.54
C TYR A 26 -20.13 3.32 2.86
N LEU A 27 -20.02 2.96 1.58
CA LEU A 27 -21.03 2.16 0.91
C LEU A 27 -20.54 0.71 0.89
N ILE A 28 -21.31 -0.15 1.54
CA ILE A 28 -21.01 -1.57 1.66
C ILE A 28 -22.16 -2.35 1.02
N THR A 29 -21.83 -3.19 0.04
CA THR A 29 -22.76 -4.18 -0.51
C THR A 29 -22.35 -5.56 -0.04
N LEU A 30 -23.30 -6.34 0.46
CA LEU A 30 -23.06 -7.70 0.97
C LEU A 30 -24.24 -8.61 0.63
N ASP A 31 -24.01 -9.91 0.55
CA ASP A 31 -25.09 -10.90 0.51
C ASP A 31 -25.71 -11.03 1.91
N TYR A 32 -27.03 -11.02 1.99
CA TYR A 32 -27.77 -11.23 3.24
C TYR A 32 -29.02 -12.08 3.01
N ILE A 33 -29.41 -12.82 4.05
CA ILE A 33 -30.65 -13.62 4.07
C ILE A 33 -31.80 -12.79 4.67
N ASP A 34 -31.56 -12.14 5.80
CA ASP A 34 -32.52 -11.29 6.49
C ASP A 34 -31.92 -9.90 6.77
N ALA A 35 -32.56 -8.85 6.26
CA ALA A 35 -32.06 -7.49 6.36
C ALA A 35 -32.11 -6.97 7.81
N VAL A 36 -33.16 -7.31 8.57
CA VAL A 36 -33.36 -6.78 9.92
C VAL A 36 -32.27 -7.29 10.85
N THR A 37 -32.08 -8.61 10.90
CA THR A 37 -31.01 -9.25 11.69
C THR A 37 -29.65 -8.74 11.27
N THR A 38 -29.39 -8.60 9.97
CA THR A 38 -28.11 -8.09 9.46
C THR A 38 -27.85 -6.66 9.93
N ILE A 39 -28.84 -5.77 9.85
CA ILE A 39 -28.70 -4.39 10.33
C ILE A 39 -28.48 -4.34 11.85
N GLU A 40 -29.18 -5.17 12.62
CA GLU A 40 -28.98 -5.26 14.06
C GLU A 40 -27.56 -5.74 14.41
N THR A 41 -27.06 -6.76 13.73
CA THR A 41 -25.67 -7.22 13.87
C THR A 41 -24.69 -6.11 13.50
N LEU A 42 -24.88 -5.43 12.37
CA LEU A 42 -24.02 -4.32 11.96
C LEU A 42 -24.02 -3.17 12.97
N ARG A 43 -25.18 -2.82 13.54
CA ARG A 43 -25.28 -1.81 14.61
C ARG A 43 -24.51 -2.22 15.86
N GLN A 44 -24.51 -3.52 16.20
CA GLN A 44 -23.74 -4.03 17.34
C GLN A 44 -22.23 -4.01 17.05
N LEU A 45 -21.82 -4.37 15.82
CA LEU A 45 -20.41 -4.46 15.43
C LEU A 45 -19.73 -3.10 15.26
N ILE A 46 -20.40 -2.15 14.60
CA ILE A 46 -19.83 -0.84 14.27
C ILE A 46 -19.81 0.10 15.50
N GLY A 47 -20.61 -0.22 16.53
CA GLY A 47 -20.64 0.53 17.78
C GLY A 47 -21.36 1.87 17.68
N LYS A 48 -21.17 2.72 18.69
CA LYS A 48 -21.80 4.05 18.77
C LYS A 48 -21.05 5.05 17.87
N GLY A 49 -21.78 5.97 17.24
CA GLY A 49 -21.20 7.08 16.46
C GLY A 49 -21.43 6.99 14.94
N TYR A 50 -21.97 5.87 14.46
CA TYR A 50 -22.29 5.67 13.04
C TYR A 50 -23.81 5.66 12.80
N THR A 51 -24.23 6.21 11.67
CA THR A 51 -25.61 6.10 11.19
C THR A 51 -25.64 5.08 10.05
N ILE A 52 -26.43 4.04 10.19
CA ILE A 52 -26.60 3.00 9.16
C ILE A 52 -27.91 3.25 8.42
N THR A 53 -27.80 3.55 7.13
CA THR A 53 -28.91 3.58 6.17
C THR A 53 -28.81 2.38 5.26
N TRP A 54 -29.94 1.73 4.95
CA TRP A 54 -29.98 0.55 4.10
C TRP A 54 -31.00 0.72 2.98
N THR A 55 -30.77 0.05 1.85
CA THR A 55 -31.66 0.03 0.69
C THR A 55 -31.46 -1.26 -0.09
N ASN A 56 -32.52 -1.73 -0.75
CA ASN A 56 -32.48 -2.91 -1.64
C ASN A 56 -32.21 -2.52 -3.10
N GLN A 57 -31.88 -1.27 -3.37
CA GLN A 57 -31.54 -0.84 -4.72
C GLN A 57 -30.26 -1.54 -5.18
N ASN A 58 -30.31 -2.10 -6.38
CA ASN A 58 -29.15 -2.70 -6.99
C ASN A 58 -28.23 -1.59 -7.51
N PHE A 59 -27.05 -1.45 -6.90
CA PHE A 59 -26.05 -0.46 -7.29
C PHE A 59 -25.10 -0.94 -8.41
N SER A 60 -25.31 -2.13 -8.96
CA SER A 60 -24.41 -2.74 -9.97
C SER A 60 -24.24 -1.92 -11.26
N GLU A 61 -25.19 -1.05 -11.60
CA GLU A 61 -25.16 -0.23 -12.82
C GLU A 61 -24.59 1.18 -12.60
N ARG A 62 -24.21 1.52 -11.36
CA ARG A 62 -23.65 2.84 -11.05
C ARG A 62 -22.18 2.88 -11.45
N ILE A 63 -21.73 4.03 -11.94
CA ILE A 63 -20.29 4.35 -11.95
C ILE A 63 -19.79 4.31 -10.50
N VAL A 64 -18.84 3.41 -10.24
CA VAL A 64 -18.18 3.30 -8.93
C VAL A 64 -17.51 4.63 -8.59
N TRP A 65 -17.70 5.11 -7.37
CA TRP A 65 -17.11 6.38 -6.96
C TRP A 65 -15.58 6.29 -6.94
N PHE A 66 -14.93 7.43 -7.20
CA PHE A 66 -13.49 7.59 -7.03
C PHE A 66 -13.15 9.06 -6.75
N PRO A 67 -12.06 9.35 -6.03
CA PRO A 67 -11.68 10.71 -5.69
C PRO A 67 -11.26 11.50 -6.93
N ARG A 68 -11.68 12.75 -6.99
CA ARG A 68 -11.45 13.67 -8.11
C ARG A 68 -10.35 14.69 -7.82
N ASP A 69 -10.09 14.98 -6.55
CA ASP A 69 -9.07 15.93 -6.12
C ASP A 69 -8.37 15.48 -4.82
N ILE A 70 -7.38 16.28 -4.40
CA ILE A 70 -6.55 15.98 -3.22
C ILE A 70 -7.36 15.90 -1.91
N ASN A 71 -8.46 16.64 -1.77
CA ASN A 71 -9.28 16.63 -0.57
C ASN A 71 -10.10 15.35 -0.50
N GLU A 72 -10.62 14.90 -1.64
CA GLU A 72 -11.39 13.66 -1.71
C GLU A 72 -10.49 12.42 -1.51
N VAL A 73 -9.29 12.38 -2.11
CA VAL A 73 -8.38 11.24 -1.93
C VAL A 73 -7.85 11.18 -0.48
N ALA A 74 -7.79 12.31 0.22
CA ALA A 74 -7.32 12.34 1.61
C ALA A 74 -8.13 11.41 2.52
N SER A 75 -9.43 11.24 2.27
CA SER A 75 -10.25 10.33 3.07
C SER A 75 -9.95 8.86 2.86
N CYS A 76 -9.43 8.47 1.68
CA CYS A 76 -9.01 7.09 1.40
C CYS A 76 -7.93 6.61 2.38
N SER A 77 -7.08 7.50 2.89
CA SER A 77 -6.06 7.18 3.91
C SER A 77 -6.64 6.72 5.25
N LYS A 78 -7.93 6.98 5.50
CA LYS A 78 -8.64 6.68 6.74
C LYS A 78 -9.45 5.38 6.67
N ALA A 79 -9.57 4.78 5.48
CA ALA A 79 -10.38 3.59 5.24
C ALA A 79 -9.67 2.30 5.71
N LEU A 80 -9.53 2.15 7.02
CA LEU A 80 -8.85 1.02 7.65
C LEU A 80 -9.59 -0.31 7.39
N TYR A 81 -8.86 -1.30 6.87
CA TYR A 81 -9.32 -2.66 6.63
C TYR A 81 -8.89 -3.64 7.74
N LYS A 82 -7.61 -3.68 8.09
CA LYS A 82 -7.02 -4.66 9.03
C LYS A 82 -5.83 -4.09 9.80
N TYR A 83 -5.58 -4.64 10.98
CA TYR A 83 -4.41 -4.37 11.82
C TYR A 83 -4.24 -2.89 12.22
N GLY A 84 -5.17 -2.41 13.05
CA GLY A 84 -5.02 -1.11 13.71
C GLY A 84 -4.15 -1.19 14.95
N SER A 85 -4.66 -0.73 16.10
CA SER A 85 -4.03 -0.95 17.41
C SER A 85 -4.22 -2.35 17.97
N GLU A 86 -5.14 -3.14 17.40
CA GLU A 86 -5.44 -4.50 17.85
C GLU A 86 -4.61 -5.52 17.08
N LEU A 87 -3.86 -6.35 17.82
CA LEU A 87 -2.93 -7.34 17.27
C LEU A 87 -3.56 -8.73 17.29
N SER A 88 -3.37 -9.50 16.21
CA SER A 88 -3.80 -10.90 16.15
C SER A 88 -3.10 -11.75 17.21
N LYS A 89 -3.68 -12.90 17.57
CA LYS A 89 -3.10 -13.80 18.58
C LYS A 89 -1.70 -14.32 18.21
N ASP A 90 -1.45 -14.47 16.91
CA ASP A 90 -0.17 -14.97 16.39
C ASP A 90 0.86 -13.84 16.17
N HIS A 91 0.48 -12.57 16.42
CA HIS A 91 1.38 -11.44 16.30
C HIS A 91 2.46 -11.51 17.41
N PRO A 92 3.76 -11.27 17.13
CA PRO A 92 4.81 -11.42 18.14
C PRO A 92 4.70 -10.47 19.34
N GLY A 93 4.06 -9.31 19.15
CA GLY A 93 3.71 -8.37 20.21
C GLY A 93 2.36 -8.63 20.89
N HIS A 94 1.70 -9.77 20.61
CA HIS A 94 0.46 -10.12 21.29
C HIS A 94 0.72 -10.34 22.78
N GLY A 95 0.00 -9.61 23.65
CA GLY A 95 0.19 -9.65 25.09
C GLY A 95 1.28 -8.72 25.63
N ASP A 96 2.06 -8.06 24.77
CA ASP A 96 2.96 -6.98 25.17
C ASP A 96 2.16 -5.66 25.28
N LEU A 97 1.83 -5.29 26.51
CA LEU A 97 1.03 -4.08 26.78
C LEU A 97 1.76 -2.79 26.40
N GLU A 98 3.10 -2.75 26.51
CA GLU A 98 3.88 -1.57 26.15
C GLU A 98 3.88 -1.38 24.63
N TYR A 99 4.10 -2.46 23.88
CA TYR A 99 4.03 -2.41 22.42
C TYR A 99 2.62 -2.09 21.90
N ILE A 100 1.58 -2.63 22.53
CA ILE A 100 0.18 -2.31 22.17
C ILE A 100 -0.13 -0.83 22.42
N GLU A 101 0.30 -0.27 23.55
CA GLU A 101 0.10 1.15 23.84
C GLU A 101 0.92 2.02 22.88
N ARG A 102 2.15 1.61 22.57
CA ARG A 102 3.01 2.27 21.58
C ARG A 102 2.36 2.30 20.19
N ARG A 103 1.66 1.23 19.77
CA ARG A 103 0.89 1.18 18.52
C ARG A 103 -0.27 2.16 18.47
N LYS A 104 -0.93 2.44 19.61
CA LYS A 104 -2.00 3.45 19.67
C LYS A 104 -1.49 4.86 19.41
N VAL A 105 -0.28 5.20 19.86
CA VAL A 105 0.35 6.50 19.58
C VAL A 105 0.50 6.71 18.07
N PHE A 106 1.03 5.72 17.35
CA PHE A 106 1.15 5.79 15.90
C PHE A 106 -0.21 5.86 15.20
N ALA A 107 -1.20 5.11 15.70
CA ALA A 107 -2.56 5.15 15.18
C ALA A 107 -3.18 6.54 15.34
N GLU A 108 -2.99 7.20 16.49
CA GLU A 108 -3.48 8.55 16.76
C GLU A 108 -2.86 9.58 15.81
N ILE A 109 -1.54 9.51 15.58
CA ILE A 109 -0.84 10.36 14.60
C ILE A 109 -1.49 10.19 13.22
N ALA A 110 -1.61 8.94 12.76
CA ALA A 110 -2.18 8.64 11.46
C ALA A 110 -3.66 9.06 11.35
N MET A 111 -4.46 8.93 12.41
CA MET A 111 -5.87 9.36 12.42
C MET A 111 -6.01 10.88 12.37
N ASN A 112 -5.12 11.62 13.03
CA ASN A 112 -5.16 13.08 13.10
C ASN A 112 -4.48 13.79 11.92
N TYR A 113 -3.58 13.10 11.19
CA TYR A 113 -2.91 13.65 10.01
C TYR A 113 -3.89 14.00 8.89
N LYS A 114 -3.65 15.10 8.17
CA LYS A 114 -4.38 15.44 6.94
C LYS A 114 -3.39 15.54 5.78
N VAL A 115 -3.77 14.97 4.64
CA VAL A 115 -2.95 15.06 3.42
C VAL A 115 -2.68 16.52 3.10
N GLY A 116 -1.39 16.86 2.96
CA GLY A 116 -0.93 18.21 2.68
C GLY A 116 -0.33 18.94 3.90
N ASP A 117 -0.62 18.47 5.12
CA ASP A 117 0.03 18.97 6.34
C ASP A 117 1.44 18.39 6.48
N ASP A 118 2.25 18.98 7.37
CA ASP A 118 3.52 18.40 7.79
C ASP A 118 3.27 17.09 8.55
N ILE A 119 4.06 16.05 8.25
CA ILE A 119 3.91 14.76 8.93
C ILE A 119 4.51 14.85 10.34
N PRO A 120 3.78 14.48 11.41
CA PRO A 120 4.34 14.54 12.77
C PRO A 120 5.57 13.65 12.94
N ASN A 121 6.63 14.24 13.49
CA ASN A 121 7.84 13.50 13.85
C ASN A 121 7.58 12.60 15.07
N VAL A 122 8.23 11.45 15.09
CA VAL A 122 8.18 10.50 16.20
C VAL A 122 9.54 10.38 16.86
N GLU A 123 9.57 10.50 18.19
CA GLU A 123 10.72 10.10 18.99
C GLU A 123 10.70 8.58 19.19
N TYR A 124 11.54 7.88 18.43
CA TYR A 124 11.69 6.43 18.53
C TYR A 124 12.51 6.03 19.75
N THR A 125 12.09 4.96 20.43
CA THR A 125 12.78 4.44 21.62
C THR A 125 14.10 3.77 21.24
N LYS A 126 14.98 3.56 22.22
CA LYS A 126 16.26 2.86 21.99
C LYS A 126 16.06 1.47 21.39
N GLN A 127 15.06 0.73 21.85
CA GLN A 127 14.76 -0.63 21.37
C GLN A 127 14.24 -0.63 19.93
N GLU A 128 13.43 0.38 19.57
CA GLU A 128 12.98 0.60 18.18
C GLU A 128 14.17 0.92 17.27
N LEU A 129 15.07 1.81 17.71
CA LEU A 129 16.29 2.15 16.98
C LEU A 129 17.25 0.96 16.81
N GLU A 130 17.37 0.09 17.81
CA GLU A 130 18.16 -1.15 17.72
C GLU A 130 17.57 -2.14 16.71
N THR A 131 16.24 -2.28 16.70
CA THR A 131 15.52 -3.12 15.73
C THR A 131 15.75 -2.61 14.30
N TRP A 132 15.59 -1.31 14.08
CA TRP A 132 15.90 -0.67 12.79
C TRP A 132 17.34 -0.90 12.37
N LYS A 133 18.29 -0.62 13.27
CA LYS A 133 19.73 -0.77 12.99
C LYS A 133 20.07 -2.18 12.53
N TYR A 134 19.51 -3.20 13.20
CA TYR A 134 19.70 -4.60 12.84
C TYR A 134 19.24 -4.87 11.40
N ILE A 135 18.02 -4.48 11.06
CA ILE A 135 17.41 -4.73 9.74
C ILE A 135 18.13 -3.92 8.66
N TYR A 136 18.35 -2.64 8.89
CA TYR A 136 19.05 -1.75 7.96
C TYR A 136 20.43 -2.29 7.61
N THR A 137 21.21 -2.69 8.61
CA THR A 137 22.56 -3.22 8.43
C THR A 137 22.53 -4.54 7.64
N HIS A 138 21.55 -5.40 7.93
CA HIS A 138 21.38 -6.65 7.19
C HIS A 138 21.04 -6.37 5.73
N GLN A 139 19.99 -5.59 5.44
CA GLN A 139 19.55 -5.35 4.07
C GLN A 139 20.63 -4.61 3.24
N LYS A 140 21.32 -3.61 3.81
CA LYS A 140 22.44 -2.90 3.14
C LYS A 140 23.57 -3.83 2.71
N LYS A 141 23.79 -4.96 3.38
CA LYS A 141 24.79 -5.97 2.97
C LYS A 141 24.39 -6.67 1.68
N TYR A 142 23.09 -6.90 1.46
CA TYR A 142 22.57 -7.65 0.31
C TYR A 142 22.17 -6.79 -0.87
N TYR A 143 21.84 -5.50 -0.68
CA TYR A 143 21.44 -4.64 -1.79
C TYR A 143 22.43 -4.58 -2.97
N PRO A 144 23.75 -4.48 -2.78
CA PRO A 144 24.68 -4.43 -3.91
C PRO A 144 24.62 -5.68 -4.80
N THR A 145 24.37 -6.85 -4.22
CA THR A 145 24.37 -8.14 -4.93
C THR A 145 22.98 -8.56 -5.38
N ASN A 146 21.92 -8.23 -4.64
CA ASN A 146 20.59 -8.82 -4.81
C ASN A 146 19.53 -7.82 -5.27
N ALA A 147 19.68 -6.53 -4.98
CA ALA A 147 18.73 -5.50 -5.42
C ALA A 147 19.11 -4.93 -6.80
N CYS A 148 18.12 -4.35 -7.49
CA CYS A 148 18.33 -3.65 -8.76
C CYS A 148 19.10 -2.34 -8.55
N MET A 149 19.61 -1.79 -9.65
CA MET A 149 20.34 -0.52 -9.66
C MET A 149 19.52 0.63 -9.06
N GLU A 150 18.25 0.76 -9.44
CA GLU A 150 17.36 1.84 -8.99
C GLU A 150 17.17 1.83 -7.47
N GLN A 151 17.09 0.66 -6.85
CA GLN A 151 17.03 0.52 -5.40
C GLN A 151 18.33 1.03 -4.74
N ASN A 152 19.49 0.63 -5.25
CA ASN A 152 20.78 1.04 -4.71
C ASN A 152 20.99 2.56 -4.84
N GLU A 153 20.60 3.14 -5.98
CA GLU A 153 20.60 4.58 -6.20
C GLU A 153 19.64 5.30 -5.26
N GLY A 154 18.40 4.81 -5.12
CA GLY A 154 17.40 5.35 -4.21
C GLY A 154 17.89 5.38 -2.77
N ILE A 155 18.48 4.28 -2.27
CA ILE A 155 19.04 4.21 -0.92
C ILE A 155 20.12 5.28 -0.73
N LYS A 156 21.06 5.41 -1.67
CA LYS A 156 22.14 6.40 -1.60
C LYS A 156 21.58 7.83 -1.50
N LEU A 157 20.60 8.15 -2.34
CA LEU A 157 19.95 9.46 -2.35
C LEU A 157 19.24 9.78 -1.03
N LEU A 158 18.59 8.78 -0.44
CA LEU A 158 17.90 8.94 0.84
C LEU A 158 18.87 9.05 2.02
N GLU A 159 20.05 8.42 1.95
CA GLU A 159 21.14 8.61 2.92
C GLU A 159 21.68 10.05 2.85
N GLU A 160 21.82 10.59 1.63
CA GLU A 160 22.35 11.94 1.39
C GLU A 160 21.36 13.05 1.75
N HIS A 161 20.05 12.82 1.55
CA HIS A 161 19.05 13.91 1.57
C HIS A 161 17.88 13.73 2.53
N ALA A 162 17.64 12.51 3.03
CA ALA A 162 16.42 12.20 3.78
C ALA A 162 16.66 11.45 5.10
N GLY A 163 17.90 11.50 5.62
CA GLY A 163 18.22 11.03 6.97
C GLY A 163 18.32 9.50 7.12
N TYR A 164 18.43 8.76 6.01
CA TYR A 164 18.66 7.31 6.09
C TYR A 164 20.02 7.02 6.67
N CYS A 165 20.04 6.22 7.74
CA CYS A 165 21.25 5.66 8.29
C CYS A 165 20.91 4.50 9.24
N ALA A 166 21.90 3.70 9.60
CA ALA A 166 21.70 2.62 10.58
C ALA A 166 21.42 3.13 12.01
N GLY A 167 21.78 4.39 12.32
CA GLY A 167 21.71 4.95 13.67
C GLY A 167 20.40 5.65 14.02
N ALA A 168 19.54 5.91 13.05
CA ALA A 168 18.30 6.64 13.23
C ALA A 168 17.24 6.15 12.24
N ILE A 169 15.98 6.04 12.71
CA ILE A 169 14.83 5.82 11.84
C ILE A 169 14.49 7.15 11.15
N PRO A 170 14.42 7.19 9.81
CA PRO A 170 14.05 8.39 9.07
C PRO A 170 12.64 8.87 9.42
N GLN A 171 12.47 10.18 9.53
CA GLN A 171 11.16 10.78 9.73
C GLN A 171 10.42 10.89 8.40
N LEU A 172 9.16 10.45 8.37
CA LEU A 172 8.37 10.42 7.13
C LEU A 172 8.24 11.81 6.49
N ASP A 173 8.20 12.90 7.27
CA ASP A 173 8.09 14.27 6.75
C ASP A 173 9.26 14.64 5.84
N ALA A 174 10.49 14.41 6.31
CA ALA A 174 11.70 14.71 5.55
C ALA A 174 11.78 13.87 4.27
N VAL A 175 11.44 12.57 4.38
CA VAL A 175 11.39 11.65 3.25
C VAL A 175 10.32 12.05 2.24
N SER A 176 9.13 12.40 2.71
CA SER A 176 7.99 12.84 1.90
C SER A 176 8.31 14.12 1.12
N LYS A 177 8.90 15.13 1.79
CA LYS A 177 9.33 16.38 1.16
C LYS A 177 10.39 16.13 0.08
N TYR A 178 11.33 15.23 0.33
CA TYR A 178 12.35 14.85 -0.65
C TYR A 178 11.74 14.14 -1.88
N LEU A 179 10.89 13.14 -1.68
CA LEU A 179 10.18 12.46 -2.77
C LEU A 179 9.32 13.43 -3.58
N LYS A 180 8.65 14.38 -2.92
CA LYS A 180 7.78 15.35 -3.58
C LYS A 180 8.56 16.24 -4.52
N GLY A 181 9.75 16.70 -4.11
CA GLY A 181 10.65 17.46 -4.96
C GLY A 181 11.27 16.66 -6.10
N ARG A 182 11.33 15.32 -6.00
CA ARG A 182 12.01 14.44 -6.96
C ARG A 182 11.07 13.86 -8.01
N THR A 183 10.00 13.20 -7.57
CA THR A 183 9.05 12.50 -8.43
C THR A 183 7.61 12.92 -8.16
N GLY A 184 7.38 13.93 -7.32
CA GLY A 184 6.02 14.33 -6.92
C GLY A 184 5.32 13.35 -5.99
N TYR A 185 5.96 12.23 -5.62
CA TYR A 185 5.41 11.33 -4.60
C TYR A 185 5.50 11.94 -3.21
N GLN A 186 4.51 11.67 -2.39
CA GLN A 186 4.50 12.06 -0.97
C GLN A 186 4.01 10.89 -0.12
N LEU A 187 4.49 10.84 1.12
CA LEU A 187 4.06 9.83 2.08
C LEU A 187 2.82 10.31 2.84
N CYS A 188 1.98 9.37 3.25
CA CYS A 188 0.83 9.62 4.10
C CYS A 188 0.84 8.61 5.26
N PRO A 189 1.00 9.05 6.52
CA PRO A 189 0.87 8.18 7.68
C PRO A 189 -0.47 7.45 7.68
N VAL A 190 -0.43 6.13 7.81
CA VAL A 190 -1.64 5.30 7.94
C VAL A 190 -1.55 4.36 9.12
N VAL A 191 -2.72 4.04 9.66
CA VAL A 191 -2.87 3.25 10.89
C VAL A 191 -2.45 1.79 10.67
N GLY A 192 -2.69 1.27 9.46
CA GLY A 192 -2.50 -0.13 9.09
C GLY A 192 -2.99 -0.35 7.67
N TRP A 193 -3.54 -1.55 7.41
CA TRP A 193 -3.97 -1.92 6.06
C TRP A 193 -5.20 -1.15 5.63
N ILE A 194 -5.17 -0.64 4.41
CA ILE A 194 -6.26 0.10 3.78
C ILE A 194 -6.93 -0.81 2.75
N HIS A 195 -8.21 -0.61 2.48
CA HIS A 195 -8.89 -1.31 1.39
C HIS A 195 -8.17 -1.07 0.05
N SER A 196 -8.00 -2.12 -0.77
CA SER A 196 -7.22 -2.04 -2.01
C SER A 196 -7.68 -0.92 -2.96
N ARG A 197 -8.99 -0.67 -3.04
CA ARG A 197 -9.56 0.43 -3.83
C ARG A 197 -9.04 1.79 -3.37
N ASP A 198 -9.06 2.04 -2.06
CA ASP A 198 -8.62 3.28 -1.44
C ASP A 198 -7.09 3.43 -1.50
N PHE A 199 -6.34 2.35 -1.28
CA PHE A 199 -4.89 2.31 -1.42
C PHE A 199 -4.45 2.64 -2.86
N LEU A 200 -5.03 1.98 -3.87
CA LEU A 200 -4.71 2.23 -5.27
C LEU A 200 -5.15 3.64 -5.70
N ALA A 201 -6.27 4.14 -5.17
CA ALA A 201 -6.68 5.52 -5.42
C ALA A 201 -5.64 6.53 -4.91
N LEU A 202 -5.00 6.30 -3.76
CA LEU A 202 -3.92 7.16 -3.25
C LEU A 202 -2.72 7.18 -4.21
N LEU A 203 -2.35 6.04 -4.80
CA LEU A 203 -1.27 5.97 -5.80
C LEU A 203 -1.56 6.83 -7.04
N ALA A 204 -2.83 6.95 -7.46
CA ALA A 204 -3.22 7.79 -8.59
C ALA A 204 -2.83 9.26 -8.39
N PHE A 205 -2.78 9.70 -7.13
CA PHE A 205 -2.40 11.05 -6.71
C PHE A 205 -0.93 11.14 -6.27
N ARG A 206 -0.10 10.11 -6.56
CA ARG A 206 1.28 9.97 -6.07
C ARG A 206 1.37 10.10 -4.54
N ILE A 207 0.37 9.56 -3.84
CA ILE A 207 0.37 9.49 -2.37
C ILE A 207 0.61 8.03 -2.00
N PHE A 208 1.70 7.76 -1.29
CA PHE A 208 2.00 6.43 -0.78
C PHE A 208 1.60 6.32 0.70
N PRO A 209 0.63 5.47 1.05
CA PRO A 209 0.30 5.16 2.43
C PRO A 209 1.47 4.47 3.12
N CYS A 210 1.95 4.99 4.24
CA CYS A 210 3.13 4.52 4.94
C CYS A 210 2.84 4.40 6.43
N THR A 211 3.10 3.24 7.03
CA THR A 211 3.03 3.10 8.49
C THR A 211 4.24 3.75 9.18
N GLN A 212 4.07 4.13 10.45
CA GLN A 212 5.15 4.72 11.26
C GLN A 212 5.67 3.81 12.38
N TYR A 213 4.93 2.76 12.73
CA TYR A 213 5.34 1.80 13.75
C TYR A 213 6.43 0.87 13.21
N ILE A 214 7.26 0.35 14.11
CA ILE A 214 8.27 -0.67 13.79
C ILE A 214 7.84 -2.03 14.32
N ARG A 215 8.22 -3.11 13.63
CA ARG A 215 7.94 -4.49 14.05
C ARG A 215 8.49 -4.80 15.44
N HIS A 216 7.87 -5.77 16.09
CA HIS A 216 8.24 -6.18 17.44
C HIS A 216 9.68 -6.72 17.53
N HIS A 217 10.45 -6.22 18.50
CA HIS A 217 11.89 -6.48 18.64
C HIS A 217 12.24 -7.97 18.86
N SER A 218 11.31 -8.82 19.32
CA SER A 218 11.55 -10.25 19.53
C SER A 218 11.69 -11.05 18.23
N ARG A 219 11.23 -10.50 17.09
CA ARG A 219 11.32 -11.13 15.76
C ARG A 219 11.70 -10.11 14.69
N PRO A 220 12.91 -9.52 14.71
CA PRO A 220 13.29 -8.45 13.79
C PRO A 220 13.35 -8.90 12.31
N GLN A 221 13.52 -10.19 12.05
CA GLN A 221 13.59 -10.74 10.69
C GLN A 221 12.21 -11.00 10.05
N TYR A 222 11.13 -10.96 10.82
CA TYR A 222 9.80 -11.35 10.35
C TYR A 222 8.73 -10.40 10.88
N THR A 223 7.83 -9.99 9.99
CA THR A 223 6.61 -9.28 10.36
C THR A 223 5.47 -9.70 9.43
N PRO A 224 4.27 -9.97 9.96
CA PRO A 224 3.07 -10.16 9.13
C PRO A 224 2.45 -8.83 8.67
N GLU A 225 2.97 -7.70 9.16
CA GLU A 225 2.48 -6.35 8.87
C GLU A 225 3.56 -5.52 8.16
N PRO A 226 3.17 -4.60 7.25
CA PRO A 226 4.10 -3.65 6.63
C PRO A 226 4.47 -2.59 7.67
N ASP A 227 5.55 -2.81 8.42
CA ASP A 227 6.10 -1.85 9.37
C ASP A 227 7.00 -0.82 8.68
N ILE A 228 7.45 0.21 9.40
CA ILE A 228 8.29 1.27 8.83
C ILE A 228 9.57 0.75 8.15
N CYS A 229 10.10 -0.40 8.56
CA CYS A 229 11.21 -1.04 7.86
C CYS A 229 10.82 -1.48 6.45
N HIS A 230 9.65 -2.10 6.30
CA HIS A 230 9.11 -2.49 5.00
C HIS A 230 8.88 -1.27 4.09
N GLU A 231 8.25 -0.24 4.62
CA GLU A 231 7.95 0.97 3.86
C GLU A 231 9.23 1.69 3.40
N LEU A 232 10.11 1.99 4.34
CA LEU A 232 11.28 2.83 4.09
C LEU A 232 12.39 2.10 3.35
N LEU A 233 12.55 0.79 3.54
CA LEU A 233 13.62 0.01 2.90
C LEU A 233 13.15 -0.70 1.64
N GLY A 234 11.87 -1.04 1.54
CA GLY A 234 11.28 -1.70 0.39
C GLY A 234 10.75 -0.71 -0.65
N HIS A 235 9.76 0.11 -0.29
CA HIS A 235 9.04 0.94 -1.25
C HIS A 235 9.72 2.27 -1.58
N VAL A 236 10.06 3.05 -0.55
CA VAL A 236 10.49 4.44 -0.68
C VAL A 236 11.68 4.65 -1.64
N PRO A 237 12.72 3.81 -1.65
CA PRO A 237 13.87 4.05 -2.53
C PRO A 237 13.49 3.96 -4.01
N LEU A 238 12.57 3.09 -4.40
CA LEU A 238 12.10 3.03 -5.78
C LEU A 238 11.22 4.20 -6.19
N PHE A 239 10.50 4.84 -5.27
CA PHE A 239 9.80 6.10 -5.58
C PHE A 239 10.75 7.26 -5.91
N CYS A 240 12.06 7.12 -5.69
CA CYS A 240 13.06 8.08 -6.18
C CYS A 240 13.31 7.95 -7.69
N ASN A 241 12.89 6.85 -8.32
CA ASN A 241 13.03 6.60 -9.75
C ASN A 241 11.77 7.09 -10.51
N PRO A 242 11.91 7.94 -11.53
CA PRO A 242 10.76 8.46 -12.29
C PRO A 242 9.91 7.39 -12.97
N ASP A 243 10.53 6.34 -13.54
CA ASP A 243 9.79 5.29 -14.25
C ASP A 243 8.96 4.44 -13.28
N PHE A 244 9.50 4.14 -12.10
CA PHE A 244 8.77 3.43 -11.05
C PHE A 244 7.63 4.29 -10.48
N ALA A 245 7.86 5.58 -10.28
CA ALA A 245 6.83 6.52 -9.85
C ALA A 245 5.69 6.63 -10.87
N ASP A 246 6.03 6.76 -12.17
CA ASP A 246 5.03 6.81 -13.25
C ASP A 246 4.24 5.50 -13.35
N PHE A 247 4.93 4.35 -13.30
CA PHE A 247 4.31 3.02 -13.27
C PHE A 247 3.33 2.87 -12.10
N SER A 248 3.74 3.25 -10.89
CA SER A 248 2.92 3.14 -9.69
C SER A 248 1.70 4.05 -9.76
N GLN A 249 1.85 5.24 -10.34
CA GLN A 249 0.73 6.15 -10.59
C GLN A 249 -0.22 5.59 -11.66
N ASP A 250 0.29 5.00 -12.75
CA ASP A 250 -0.52 4.38 -13.81
C ASP A 250 -1.41 3.26 -13.24
N LEU A 251 -0.88 2.46 -12.33
CA LEU A 251 -1.66 1.45 -11.60
C LEU A 251 -2.78 2.09 -10.77
N GLY A 252 -2.48 3.20 -10.09
CA GLY A 252 -3.48 3.96 -9.35
C GLY A 252 -4.58 4.53 -10.26
N LEU A 253 -4.22 5.16 -11.38
CA LEU A 253 -5.17 5.70 -12.36
C LEU A 253 -6.03 4.59 -13.00
N ALA A 254 -5.44 3.42 -13.25
CA ALA A 254 -6.13 2.22 -13.70
C ALA A 254 -7.19 1.74 -12.68
N SER A 255 -7.03 2.01 -11.39
CA SER A 255 -8.03 1.65 -10.37
C SER A 255 -9.25 2.56 -10.29
N LEU A 256 -9.12 3.84 -10.70
CA LEU A 256 -10.17 4.84 -10.48
C LEU A 256 -11.43 4.50 -11.28
N GLY A 257 -12.55 4.27 -10.58
CA GLY A 257 -13.82 3.85 -11.18
C GLY A 257 -13.84 2.43 -11.75
N ALA A 258 -12.83 1.60 -11.46
CA ALA A 258 -12.80 0.20 -11.85
C ALA A 258 -13.77 -0.66 -11.02
N SER A 259 -14.31 -1.73 -11.59
CA SER A 259 -15.12 -2.71 -10.86
C SER A 259 -14.30 -3.43 -9.79
N ASP A 260 -14.96 -4.08 -8.81
CA ASP A 260 -14.26 -4.84 -7.77
C ASP A 260 -13.42 -5.98 -8.34
N GLU A 261 -13.89 -6.64 -9.42
CA GLU A 261 -13.10 -7.63 -10.16
C GLU A 261 -11.78 -7.05 -10.66
N TRP A 262 -11.81 -5.84 -11.23
CA TRP A 262 -10.62 -5.17 -11.69
C TRP A 262 -9.73 -4.68 -10.55
N ILE A 263 -10.30 -4.24 -9.42
CA ILE A 263 -9.51 -3.92 -8.22
C ILE A 263 -8.75 -5.14 -7.72
N THR A 264 -9.38 -6.32 -7.69
CA THR A 264 -8.69 -7.58 -7.33
C THR A 264 -7.56 -7.88 -8.31
N LYS A 265 -7.81 -7.82 -9.62
CA LYS A 265 -6.78 -8.02 -10.66
C LYS A 265 -5.60 -7.04 -10.54
N LEU A 266 -5.88 -5.76 -10.29
CA LEU A 266 -4.86 -4.73 -10.08
C LEU A 266 -4.09 -4.94 -8.78
N SER A 267 -4.75 -5.43 -7.72
CA SER A 267 -4.08 -5.80 -6.46
C SER A 267 -3.14 -6.98 -6.65
N THR A 268 -3.55 -7.99 -7.42
CA THR A 268 -2.68 -9.11 -7.81
C THR A 268 -1.49 -8.61 -8.63
N LEU A 269 -1.72 -7.68 -9.55
CA LEU A 269 -0.63 -7.09 -10.33
C LEU A 269 0.35 -6.32 -9.44
N TYR A 270 -0.16 -5.51 -8.50
CA TYR A 270 0.64 -4.81 -7.49
C TYR A 270 1.51 -5.80 -6.70
N TRP A 271 0.92 -6.91 -6.25
CA TRP A 271 1.66 -7.97 -5.55
C TRP A 271 2.84 -8.51 -6.36
N PHE A 272 2.60 -8.89 -7.61
CA PHE A 272 3.64 -9.48 -8.46
C PHE A 272 4.62 -8.46 -9.07
N THR A 273 4.44 -7.16 -8.81
CA THR A 273 5.31 -6.10 -9.30
C THR A 273 5.90 -5.29 -8.15
N VAL A 274 5.12 -4.37 -7.57
CA VAL A 274 5.56 -3.47 -6.51
C VAL A 274 6.01 -4.23 -5.25
N GLU A 275 5.38 -5.36 -4.90
CA GLU A 275 5.72 -6.12 -3.68
C GLU A 275 6.78 -7.22 -3.92
N PHE A 276 6.62 -8.02 -4.98
CA PHE A 276 7.44 -9.22 -5.22
C PHE A 276 8.02 -9.31 -6.64
N GLY A 277 8.18 -8.16 -7.31
CA GLY A 277 8.72 -8.09 -8.65
C GLY A 277 10.25 -8.24 -8.73
N LEU A 278 10.70 -8.84 -9.83
CA LEU A 278 12.11 -8.95 -10.21
C LEU A 278 12.40 -8.26 -11.54
N VAL A 279 13.65 -7.82 -11.73
CA VAL A 279 14.18 -7.39 -13.04
C VAL A 279 15.46 -8.15 -13.39
N TRP A 280 15.78 -8.22 -14.67
CA TRP A 280 17.09 -8.65 -15.14
C TRP A 280 18.08 -7.49 -15.13
N GLU A 281 19.29 -7.73 -14.63
CA GLU A 281 20.39 -6.78 -14.68
C GLU A 281 21.69 -7.55 -14.95
N ASN A 282 22.37 -7.24 -16.06
CA ASN A 282 23.62 -7.90 -16.45
C ASN A 282 23.52 -9.44 -16.44
N GLY A 283 22.39 -9.98 -16.91
CA GLY A 283 22.13 -11.43 -16.97
C GLY A 283 21.82 -12.08 -15.62
N LYS A 284 21.64 -11.31 -14.54
CA LYS A 284 21.29 -11.81 -13.20
C LYS A 284 19.92 -11.27 -12.77
N PRO A 285 19.11 -12.06 -12.06
CA PRO A 285 17.87 -11.57 -11.47
C PRO A 285 18.18 -10.63 -10.30
N LYS A 286 17.42 -9.54 -10.20
CA LYS A 286 17.54 -8.53 -9.15
C LYS A 286 16.17 -8.18 -8.59
N ALA A 287 16.10 -8.01 -7.28
CA ALA A 287 14.90 -7.61 -6.57
C ALA A 287 14.62 -6.12 -6.73
N TYR A 288 13.36 -5.80 -7.03
CA TYR A 288 12.80 -4.45 -6.88
C TYR A 288 11.51 -4.47 -6.05
N GLY A 289 10.86 -5.63 -5.88
CA GLY A 289 9.70 -5.74 -5.00
C GLY A 289 10.00 -5.39 -3.54
N ALA A 290 9.17 -4.58 -2.90
CA ALA A 290 9.35 -4.10 -1.53
C ALA A 290 9.37 -5.23 -0.49
N GLY A 291 8.51 -6.23 -0.64
CA GLY A 291 8.50 -7.45 0.18
C GLY A 291 9.82 -8.21 0.12
N LEU A 292 10.46 -8.25 -1.06
CA LEU A 292 11.80 -8.82 -1.24
C LEU A 292 12.86 -7.97 -0.54
N LEU A 293 12.83 -6.66 -0.78
CA LEU A 293 13.84 -5.71 -0.36
C LEU A 293 13.85 -5.40 1.14
N SER A 294 12.81 -5.81 1.86
CA SER A 294 12.65 -5.59 3.31
C SER A 294 12.61 -6.88 4.14
N SER A 295 12.67 -8.03 3.48
CA SER A 295 12.76 -9.35 4.11
C SER A 295 14.20 -9.87 4.07
N CYS A 296 14.73 -10.25 5.24
CA CYS A 296 16.06 -10.85 5.35
C CYS A 296 16.18 -12.16 4.56
N GLU A 297 15.12 -12.96 4.55
CA GLU A 297 15.13 -14.28 3.91
C GLU A 297 14.84 -14.20 2.41
N GLU A 298 13.88 -13.35 2.04
CA GLU A 298 13.35 -13.35 0.68
C GLU A 298 14.27 -12.67 -0.33
N ILE A 299 15.07 -11.68 0.12
CA ILE A 299 16.08 -11.03 -0.71
C ILE A 299 17.14 -12.01 -1.23
N GLU A 300 17.45 -13.06 -0.47
CA GLU A 300 18.37 -14.12 -0.88
C GLU A 300 17.67 -15.16 -1.73
N HIS A 301 16.47 -15.59 -1.31
CA HIS A 301 15.74 -16.64 -1.99
C HIS A 301 15.38 -16.25 -3.44
N CYS A 302 14.79 -15.06 -3.64
CA CYS A 302 14.21 -14.63 -4.91
C CYS A 302 15.24 -14.50 -6.05
N VAL A 303 16.54 -14.39 -5.74
CA VAL A 303 17.64 -14.34 -6.73
C VAL A 303 18.45 -15.64 -6.82
N SER A 304 18.12 -16.65 -6.01
CA SER A 304 18.78 -17.96 -6.02
C SER A 304 18.34 -18.85 -7.20
N GLU A 305 19.10 -19.89 -7.52
CA GLU A 305 18.73 -20.87 -8.55
C GLU A 305 17.46 -21.67 -8.22
N LYS A 306 17.03 -21.68 -6.94
CA LYS A 306 15.85 -22.41 -6.47
C LYS A 306 14.54 -21.70 -6.76
N ALA A 307 14.58 -20.38 -7.01
CA ALA A 307 13.38 -19.59 -7.23
C ALA A 307 12.85 -19.76 -8.66
N GLU A 308 11.57 -20.09 -8.78
CA GLU A 308 10.86 -20.14 -10.05
C GLU A 308 10.56 -18.71 -10.54
N ARG A 309 10.90 -18.40 -11.80
CA ARG A 309 10.69 -17.07 -12.39
C ARG A 309 10.01 -17.18 -13.74
N LYS A 310 8.98 -16.35 -13.95
CA LYS A 310 8.19 -16.28 -15.18
C LYS A 310 8.33 -14.89 -15.81
N PRO A 311 8.38 -14.77 -17.15
CA PRO A 311 8.33 -13.46 -17.79
C PRO A 311 7.08 -12.68 -17.37
N LEU A 312 7.22 -11.39 -17.08
CA LEU A 312 6.09 -10.53 -16.75
C LEU A 312 5.16 -10.37 -17.98
N ILE A 313 3.97 -10.95 -17.88
CA ILE A 313 2.85 -10.76 -18.81
C ILE A 313 1.66 -10.35 -17.96
N CYS A 314 1.27 -9.07 -17.99
CA CYS A 314 0.26 -8.52 -17.07
C CYS A 314 -1.08 -9.28 -17.13
N SER A 315 -1.53 -9.68 -18.32
CA SER A 315 -2.77 -10.45 -18.50
C SER A 315 -2.74 -11.85 -17.85
N GLU A 316 -1.56 -12.44 -17.67
CA GLU A 316 -1.38 -13.71 -16.96
C GLU A 316 -1.20 -13.47 -15.47
N ALA A 317 -0.38 -12.47 -15.11
CA ALA A 317 -0.09 -12.12 -13.72
C ALA A 317 -1.35 -11.79 -12.93
N VAL A 318 -2.33 -11.09 -13.52
CA VAL A 318 -3.58 -10.75 -12.81
C VAL A 318 -4.48 -11.95 -12.48
N LEU A 319 -4.23 -13.12 -13.07
CA LEU A 319 -4.97 -14.37 -12.82
C LEU A 319 -4.24 -15.29 -11.84
N ALA A 320 -3.01 -14.92 -11.47
CA ALA A 320 -2.14 -15.74 -10.65
C ALA A 320 -2.56 -15.68 -9.17
N THR A 321 -2.32 -16.79 -8.44
CA THR A 321 -2.61 -16.90 -7.01
C THR A 321 -1.31 -16.97 -6.21
N TYR A 322 -1.32 -16.41 -5.00
CA TYR A 322 -0.14 -16.30 -4.15
C TYR A 322 -0.48 -16.51 -2.66
N PRO A 323 0.46 -17.02 -1.86
CA PRO A 323 0.32 -17.02 -0.41
C PRO A 323 0.69 -15.64 0.16
N GLU A 324 -0.08 -15.17 1.14
CA GLU A 324 0.23 -13.93 1.88
C GLU A 324 1.35 -14.12 2.92
N THR A 325 1.71 -15.37 3.24
CA THR A 325 2.71 -15.69 4.27
C THR A 325 3.71 -16.71 3.76
N GLY A 326 4.95 -16.59 4.23
CA GLY A 326 6.06 -17.41 3.76
C GLY A 326 6.62 -16.94 2.42
N LEU A 327 7.62 -17.68 1.94
CA LEU A 327 8.31 -17.37 0.69
C LEU A 327 7.37 -17.53 -0.50
N GLN A 328 7.47 -16.63 -1.48
CA GLN A 328 6.70 -16.77 -2.71
C GLN A 328 7.14 -18.01 -3.51
N PRO A 329 6.20 -18.81 -4.02
CA PRO A 329 6.51 -20.02 -4.77
C PRO A 329 7.07 -19.73 -6.18
N TYR A 330 6.76 -18.56 -6.74
CA TYR A 330 7.28 -18.09 -8.02
C TYR A 330 7.21 -16.56 -8.08
N TYR A 331 7.99 -15.99 -8.99
CA TYR A 331 8.10 -14.54 -9.19
C TYR A 331 7.88 -14.19 -10.66
N PHE A 332 7.40 -12.98 -10.93
CA PHE A 332 7.43 -12.41 -12.27
C PHE A 332 8.67 -11.53 -12.45
N ILE A 333 9.33 -11.68 -13.60
CA ILE A 333 10.56 -10.96 -13.94
C ILE A 333 10.41 -10.18 -15.25
N ALA A 334 10.83 -8.91 -15.23
CA ALA A 334 10.92 -8.04 -16.40
C ALA A 334 12.40 -7.75 -16.77
N GLN A 335 12.64 -7.12 -17.91
CA GLN A 335 13.95 -6.71 -18.39
C GLN A 335 14.45 -5.44 -17.70
N SER A 336 13.56 -4.55 -17.28
CA SER A 336 13.89 -3.31 -16.57
C SER A 336 12.64 -2.70 -15.93
N ILE A 337 12.82 -1.73 -15.02
CA ILE A 337 11.71 -0.93 -14.46
C ILE A 337 10.93 -0.20 -15.57
N GLN A 338 11.64 0.30 -16.59
CA GLN A 338 11.04 0.94 -17.76
C GLN A 338 10.17 -0.05 -18.58
N GLU A 339 10.53 -1.34 -18.66
CA GLU A 339 9.65 -2.34 -19.27
C GLU A 339 8.41 -2.62 -18.42
N VAL A 340 8.54 -2.68 -17.09
CA VAL A 340 7.40 -2.82 -16.17
C VAL A 340 6.39 -1.69 -16.40
N LYS A 341 6.87 -0.44 -16.45
CA LYS A 341 6.04 0.74 -16.79
C LYS A 341 5.32 0.54 -18.11
N ASN A 342 6.04 0.25 -19.18
CA ASN A 342 5.46 0.12 -20.52
C ASN A 342 4.39 -0.98 -20.59
N LYS A 343 4.64 -2.14 -20.00
CA LYS A 343 3.67 -3.26 -19.94
C LYS A 343 2.42 -2.87 -19.16
N MET A 344 2.57 -2.15 -18.06
CA MET A 344 1.43 -1.65 -17.29
C MET A 344 0.62 -0.60 -18.07
N THR A 345 1.28 0.37 -18.70
CA THR A 345 0.60 1.39 -19.52
C THR A 345 -0.15 0.75 -20.70
N GLU A 346 0.38 -0.32 -21.30
CA GLU A 346 -0.33 -1.09 -22.32
C GLU A 346 -1.52 -1.85 -21.72
N PHE A 347 -1.31 -2.56 -20.60
CA PHE A 347 -2.33 -3.34 -19.93
C PHE A 347 -3.51 -2.49 -19.42
N SER A 348 -3.25 -1.28 -18.91
CA SER A 348 -4.31 -0.38 -18.41
C SER A 348 -5.34 -0.02 -19.48
N ARG A 349 -4.93 0.03 -20.76
CA ARG A 349 -5.84 0.28 -21.90
C ARG A 349 -6.85 -0.84 -22.13
N SER A 350 -6.57 -2.06 -21.63
CA SER A 350 -7.51 -3.18 -21.69
C SER A 350 -8.63 -3.11 -20.64
N ILE A 351 -8.49 -2.22 -19.65
CA ILE A 351 -9.48 -2.05 -18.58
C ILE A 351 -10.66 -1.24 -19.13
N SER A 352 -11.75 -1.94 -19.40
CA SER A 352 -12.98 -1.30 -19.89
C SER A 352 -13.59 -0.40 -18.82
N LYS A 353 -13.70 0.90 -19.12
CA LYS A 353 -14.39 1.91 -18.32
C LYS A 353 -15.27 2.75 -19.24
N PRO A 354 -16.41 3.28 -18.75
CA PRO A 354 -17.29 4.14 -19.56
C PRO A 354 -16.73 5.55 -19.81
N PHE A 355 -15.48 5.81 -19.43
CA PHE A 355 -14.79 7.09 -19.54
C PHE A 355 -13.28 6.87 -19.60
N SER A 356 -12.56 7.90 -20.07
CA SER A 356 -11.11 7.98 -19.96
C SER A 356 -10.72 8.94 -18.83
N ILE A 357 -9.63 8.63 -18.16
CA ILE A 357 -9.09 9.39 -17.03
C ILE A 357 -7.70 9.91 -17.38
N SER A 358 -7.42 11.15 -17.01
CA SER A 358 -6.06 11.70 -16.94
C SER A 358 -5.85 12.45 -15.63
N PHE A 359 -4.58 12.57 -15.20
CA PHE A 359 -4.21 13.35 -14.02
C PHE A 359 -3.63 14.70 -14.45
N ASP A 360 -4.22 15.79 -13.95
CA ASP A 360 -3.69 17.13 -14.13
C ASP A 360 -2.75 17.46 -12.96
N LYS A 361 -1.47 17.68 -13.28
CA LYS A 361 -0.42 17.97 -12.30
C LYS A 361 -0.50 19.40 -11.77
N GLU A 362 -1.10 20.34 -12.51
CA GLU A 362 -1.20 21.75 -12.09
C GLU A 362 -2.30 21.93 -11.05
N SER A 363 -3.49 21.38 -11.31
CA SER A 363 -4.62 21.42 -10.39
C SER A 363 -4.60 20.29 -9.35
N TRP A 364 -3.72 19.30 -9.50
CA TRP A 364 -3.66 18.08 -8.70
C TRP A 364 -5.01 17.34 -8.65
N SER A 365 -5.64 17.19 -9.82
CA SER A 365 -6.99 16.63 -9.94
C SER A 365 -7.12 15.67 -11.11
N VAL A 366 -8.11 14.79 -11.01
CA VAL A 366 -8.44 13.79 -12.01
C VAL A 366 -9.42 14.37 -13.02
N GLN A 367 -9.02 14.46 -14.28
CA GLN A 367 -9.87 14.87 -15.39
C GLN A 367 -10.60 13.66 -15.98
N ILE A 368 -11.89 13.83 -16.29
CA ILE A 368 -12.69 12.83 -17.01
C ILE A 368 -12.99 13.37 -18.40
N SER A 369 -12.76 12.53 -19.41
CA SER A 369 -13.32 12.71 -20.74
C SER A 369 -14.25 11.53 -21.04
N THR A 370 -15.48 11.82 -21.43
CA THR A 370 -16.38 10.82 -22.01
C THR A 370 -15.84 10.41 -23.37
N GLN A 371 -15.84 9.10 -23.67
CA GLN A 371 -15.46 8.59 -24.99
C GLN A 371 -16.49 8.97 -26.06
#